data_AF-A0A9P6GZZ3-F1
#
_entry.id   AF-A0A9P6GZZ3-F1
#
_cell.length_a   1.000
_cell.length_b   1.000
_cell.length_c   1.000
_cell.angle_alpha   90.00
_cell.angle_beta   90.00
_cell.angle_gamma   90.00
#
_symmetry.space_group_name_H-M   'P 1'
#
loop_
_entity.id
_entity.type
_entity.pdbx_description
1 polymer ?
#
loop_
_entity_poly.entity_id
_entity_poly.type
_entity_poly.pdbx_seq_one_letter_code
_entity_poly.pdbx_strand_id
1 'polypeptide(L)'
;MEPKQFDIGHKNYLTYQEYVSFALANFRTPRDKKDIGDKILYEDATFKTNFYDHKEIFEFLSLKGDFIDFVSLKKALKKIDINFNDHEIQQLIDFYSSNGKISYNSFKKTFDS
;
A
#
# COMPACT_ATOMS: atom_id res chain seq x y z
N MET A 1 -1.51 -13.89 9.93
CA MET A 1 -1.75 -14.30 11.33
C MET A 1 -3.25 -14.37 11.55
N GLU A 2 -3.72 -15.12 12.53
CA GLU A 2 -5.15 -15.29 12.84
C GLU A 2 -5.59 -14.30 13.94
N PRO A 3 -6.81 -13.73 13.87
CA PRO A 3 -7.32 -12.79 14.88
C PRO A 3 -7.21 -13.34 16.31
N LYS A 4 -7.56 -14.62 16.51
CA LYS A 4 -7.54 -15.29 17.83
C LYS A 4 -6.20 -15.24 18.56
N GLN A 5 -5.08 -15.06 17.85
CA GLN A 5 -3.74 -14.97 18.45
C GLN A 5 -3.53 -13.65 19.22
N PHE A 6 -4.38 -12.66 18.98
CA PHE A 6 -4.32 -11.33 19.58
C PHE A 6 -5.38 -11.12 20.67
N ASP A 7 -6.24 -12.12 20.95
CA ASP A 7 -7.26 -12.05 22.00
C ASP A 7 -6.64 -12.36 23.36
N ILE A 8 -6.16 -11.31 24.04
CA ILE A 8 -5.57 -11.41 25.37
C ILE A 8 -6.70 -11.69 26.37
N GLY A 9 -6.64 -12.86 27.00
CA GLY A 9 -7.66 -13.28 27.97
C GLY A 9 -8.81 -14.09 27.38
N HIS A 10 -8.72 -14.53 26.12
CA HIS A 10 -9.63 -15.51 25.51
C HIS A 10 -11.12 -15.12 25.58
N LYS A 11 -11.42 -13.87 25.23
CA LYS A 11 -12.76 -13.27 25.34
C LYS A 11 -13.69 -13.66 24.18
N ASN A 12 -13.15 -14.31 23.15
CA ASN A 12 -13.79 -14.59 21.87
C ASN A 12 -14.08 -13.33 21.03
N TYR A 13 -13.34 -12.25 21.26
CA TYR A 13 -13.37 -11.02 20.47
C TYR A 13 -12.08 -10.22 20.68
N LEU A 14 -11.78 -9.31 19.76
CA LEU A 14 -10.71 -8.33 19.91
C LEU A 14 -11.25 -7.00 20.41
N THR A 15 -10.57 -6.42 21.40
CA THR A 15 -10.66 -4.99 21.67
C THR A 15 -10.03 -4.21 20.51
N TYR A 16 -10.33 -2.91 20.40
CA TYR A 16 -9.75 -2.10 19.32
C TYR A 16 -8.21 -2.11 19.31
N GLN A 17 -7.56 -2.13 20.49
CA GLN A 17 -6.09 -2.18 20.56
C GLN A 17 -5.52 -3.53 20.08
N GLU A 18 -6.18 -4.63 20.42
CA GLU A 18 -5.81 -5.98 19.95
C GLU A 18 -6.01 -6.10 18.44
N TYR A 19 -7.11 -5.55 17.92
CA TYR A 19 -7.37 -5.46 16.48
C TYR A 19 -6.33 -4.60 15.75
N VAL A 20 -5.90 -3.47 16.31
CA VAL A 20 -4.81 -2.65 15.73
C VAL A 20 -3.52 -3.47 15.68
N SER A 21 -3.21 -4.21 16.74
CA SER A 21 -2.02 -5.07 16.80
C SER A 21 -2.09 -6.19 15.76
N PHE A 22 -3.26 -6.81 15.61
CA PHE A 22 -3.56 -7.78 14.56
C PHE A 22 -3.39 -7.20 13.15
N ALA A 23 -3.90 -5.99 12.89
CA ALA A 23 -3.76 -5.31 11.59
C ALA A 23 -2.29 -5.04 11.24
N LEU A 24 -1.52 -4.50 12.18
CA LEU A 24 -0.10 -4.22 11.99
C LEU A 24 0.72 -5.48 11.73
N ALA A 25 0.45 -6.56 12.48
CA ALA A 25 1.12 -7.84 12.30
C ALA A 25 0.82 -8.51 10.93
N ASN A 26 -0.23 -8.08 10.24
CA ASN A 26 -0.56 -8.51 8.88
C ASN A 26 -0.23 -7.45 7.82
N PHE A 27 0.48 -6.38 8.17
CA PHE A 27 0.79 -5.26 7.28
C PHE A 27 -0.46 -4.63 6.62
N ARG A 28 -1.55 -4.53 7.39
CA ARG A 28 -2.82 -3.94 6.94
C ARG A 28 -3.13 -2.67 7.73
N THR A 29 -3.90 -1.78 7.10
CA THR A 29 -4.41 -0.58 7.77
C THR A 29 -5.71 -0.92 8.53
N PRO A 30 -5.78 -0.69 9.85
CA PRO A 30 -7.01 -0.91 10.62
C PRO A 30 -8.11 0.08 10.20
N ARG A 31 -9.37 -0.36 10.27
CA ARG A 31 -10.55 0.52 10.16
C ARG A 31 -10.62 1.45 11.37
N ASP A 32 -11.30 2.58 11.21
CA ASP A 32 -11.45 3.52 12.31
C ASP A 32 -12.31 2.90 13.42
N LYS A 33 -11.98 3.19 14.68
CA LYS A 33 -12.71 2.70 15.85
C LYS A 33 -14.21 2.95 15.78
N LYS A 34 -14.62 4.11 15.25
CA LYS A 34 -16.03 4.50 15.06
C LYS A 34 -16.80 3.56 14.11
N ASP A 35 -16.11 2.91 13.18
CA ASP A 35 -16.73 2.08 12.13
C ASP A 35 -16.78 0.60 12.53
N ILE A 36 -15.80 0.13 13.30
CA ILE A 36 -15.64 -1.29 13.66
C ILE A 36 -16.02 -1.60 15.12
N GLY A 37 -16.06 -0.58 15.98
CA GLY A 37 -16.46 -0.69 17.39
C GLY A 37 -15.35 -1.14 18.35
N ASP A 38 -15.75 -1.38 19.60
CA ASP A 38 -14.87 -1.78 20.71
C ASP A 38 -14.80 -3.30 20.94
N LYS A 39 -15.76 -4.04 20.38
CA LYS A 39 -15.88 -5.50 20.50
C LYS A 39 -15.96 -6.10 19.11
N ILE A 40 -14.81 -6.52 18.59
CA ILE A 40 -14.64 -6.93 17.20
C ILE A 40 -14.58 -8.46 17.15
N LEU A 41 -15.60 -9.10 16.60
CA LEU A 41 -15.58 -10.56 16.39
C LEU A 41 -14.51 -10.91 15.35
N TYR A 42 -13.96 -12.12 15.44
CA TYR A 42 -12.85 -12.53 14.56
C TYR A 42 -13.20 -12.46 13.07
N GLU A 43 -14.44 -12.82 12.72
CA GLU A 43 -14.97 -12.75 11.35
C GLU A 43 -15.21 -11.32 10.85
N ASP A 44 -15.46 -10.39 11.78
CA ASP A 44 -15.70 -8.97 11.49
C ASP A 44 -14.41 -8.13 11.47
N ALA A 45 -13.26 -8.74 11.81
CA ALA A 45 -11.94 -8.11 11.85
C ALA A 45 -11.38 -7.79 10.45
N THR A 46 -12.18 -7.11 9.65
CA THR A 46 -11.88 -6.62 8.31
C THR A 46 -11.00 -5.38 8.38
N PHE A 47 -10.15 -5.18 7.37
CA PHE A 47 -9.24 -4.04 7.31
C PHE A 47 -9.81 -2.94 6.41
N LYS A 48 -9.23 -1.74 6.44
CA LYS A 48 -9.45 -0.82 5.32
C LYS A 48 -8.95 -1.54 4.07
N THR A 49 -9.75 -1.55 3.02
CA THR A 49 -9.20 -1.76 1.68
C THR A 49 -8.09 -0.73 1.55
N ASN A 50 -6.84 -1.18 1.41
CA ASN A 50 -5.74 -0.29 1.04
C ASN A 50 -6.08 0.19 -0.38
N PHE A 51 -6.99 1.14 -0.51
CA PHE A 51 -6.93 2.09 -1.59
C PHE A 51 -5.67 2.89 -1.29
N TYR A 52 -4.52 2.33 -1.69
CA TYR A 52 -3.49 3.19 -2.19
C TYR A 52 -4.21 4.08 -3.20
N ASP A 53 -4.20 5.39 -2.98
CA ASP A 53 -4.66 6.26 -4.03
C ASP A 53 -3.63 6.12 -5.16
N HIS A 54 -3.87 5.14 -6.03
CA HIS A 54 -2.97 4.81 -7.12
C HIS A 54 -2.76 6.04 -7.98
N LYS A 55 -3.77 6.92 -8.04
CA LYS A 55 -3.66 8.19 -8.74
C LYS A 55 -2.71 9.13 -7.99
N GLU A 56 -2.81 9.27 -6.68
CA GLU A 56 -1.86 10.08 -5.89
C GLU A 56 -0.41 9.55 -6.00
N ILE A 57 -0.21 8.24 -5.92
CA ILE A 57 1.12 7.63 -6.09
C ILE A 57 1.62 7.86 -7.52
N PHE A 58 0.77 7.65 -8.51
CA PHE A 58 1.12 7.90 -9.91
C PHE A 58 1.49 9.37 -10.14
N GLU A 59 0.70 10.31 -9.62
CA GLU A 59 0.96 11.75 -9.69
C GLU A 59 2.28 12.11 -8.99
N PHE A 60 2.60 11.48 -7.87
CA PHE A 60 3.89 11.65 -7.22
C PHE A 60 5.06 11.17 -8.10
N LEU A 61 4.98 9.94 -8.62
CA LEU A 61 6.04 9.31 -9.44
C LEU A 61 6.21 9.95 -10.82
N SER A 62 5.12 10.46 -11.40
CA SER A 62 5.11 11.19 -12.68
C SER A 62 5.46 12.68 -12.53
N LEU A 63 5.63 13.16 -11.29
CA LEU A 63 5.75 14.59 -10.97
C LEU A 63 4.58 15.42 -11.54
N LYS A 64 3.36 14.89 -11.44
CA LYS A 64 2.11 15.42 -11.99
C LYS A 64 2.07 15.47 -13.53
N GLY A 65 2.87 14.65 -14.19
CA GLY A 65 2.84 14.45 -15.64
C GLY A 65 1.91 13.31 -16.06
N ASP A 66 1.76 13.13 -17.38
CA ASP A 66 0.90 12.09 -17.95
C ASP A 66 1.51 10.67 -17.87
N PHE A 67 2.82 10.59 -17.63
CA PHE A 67 3.58 9.34 -17.62
C PHE A 67 4.62 9.32 -16.50
N ILE A 68 4.95 8.13 -16.01
CA ILE A 68 6.18 7.91 -15.25
C ILE A 68 7.28 7.57 -16.28
N ASP A 69 8.31 8.40 -16.34
CA ASP A 69 9.50 8.20 -17.17
C ASP A 69 10.76 8.17 -16.30
N PHE A 70 11.92 7.97 -16.92
CA PHE A 70 13.20 7.86 -16.21
C PHE A 70 13.47 9.06 -15.33
N VAL A 71 13.21 10.27 -15.84
CA VAL A 71 13.51 11.52 -15.15
C VAL A 71 12.53 11.72 -13.99
N SER A 72 11.24 11.47 -14.20
CA SER A 72 10.21 11.62 -13.19
C SER A 72 10.43 10.63 -12.04
N LEU A 73 10.68 9.35 -12.37
CA LEU A 73 10.90 8.29 -11.40
C LEU A 73 12.15 8.55 -10.57
N LYS A 74 13.29 8.86 -11.22
CA LYS A 74 14.55 9.19 -10.53
C LYS A 74 14.38 10.33 -9.52
N LYS A 75 13.69 11.40 -9.93
CA LYS A 75 13.45 12.56 -9.06
C LYS A 75 12.49 12.23 -7.93
N ALA A 76 11.43 11.46 -8.19
CA ALA A 76 10.46 11.07 -7.18
C ALA A 76 11.09 10.16 -6.12
N LEU A 77 11.87 9.15 -6.52
CA LEU A 77 12.58 8.26 -5.60
C LEU A 77 13.58 9.03 -4.72
N LYS A 78 14.31 9.99 -5.30
CA LYS A 78 15.21 10.86 -4.54
C LYS A 78 14.49 11.69 -3.47
N LYS A 79 13.24 12.12 -3.71
CA LYS A 79 12.46 12.90 -2.72
C LYS A 79 12.08 12.10 -1.47
N ILE A 80 12.05 10.78 -1.56
CA ILE A 80 11.73 9.87 -0.46
C ILE A 80 12.97 9.13 0.05
N ASP A 81 14.16 9.65 -0.25
CA ASP A 81 15.46 9.10 0.17
C ASP A 81 15.68 7.62 -0.25
N ILE A 82 15.06 7.22 -1.36
CA ILE A 82 15.28 5.93 -1.98
C ILE A 82 16.34 6.09 -3.08
N ASN A 83 17.53 5.52 -2.82
CA ASN A 83 18.67 5.62 -3.72
C ASN A 83 18.77 4.40 -4.63
N PHE A 84 18.18 4.51 -5.83
CA PHE A 84 18.40 3.58 -6.92
C PHE A 84 19.44 4.19 -7.87
N ASN A 85 20.31 3.35 -8.44
CA ASN A 85 21.20 3.77 -9.49
C ASN A 85 20.44 3.87 -10.84
N ASP A 86 21.07 4.53 -11.81
CA ASP A 86 20.44 4.79 -13.11
C ASP A 86 20.09 3.50 -13.87
N HIS A 87 20.90 2.45 -13.72
CA HIS A 87 20.61 1.16 -14.35
C HIS A 87 19.38 0.49 -13.74
N GLU A 88 19.23 0.50 -12.41
CA GLU A 88 18.06 -0.06 -11.72
C GLU A 88 16.77 0.68 -12.07
N ILE A 89 16.83 2.01 -12.18
CA ILE A 89 15.68 2.83 -12.60
C ILE A 89 15.28 2.48 -14.04
N GLN A 90 16.25 2.33 -14.94
CA GLN A 90 15.98 1.94 -16.31
C GLN A 90 15.34 0.55 -16.38
N GLN A 91 15.86 -0.42 -15.63
CA GLN A 91 15.28 -1.77 -15.56
C GLN A 91 13.83 -1.78 -15.06
N LEU A 92 13.51 -0.96 -14.06
CA LEU A 92 12.13 -0.82 -13.58
C LEU A 92 11.20 -0.30 -14.69
N ILE A 93 11.65 0.70 -15.45
CA ILE A 93 10.85 1.26 -16.54
C ILE A 93 10.66 0.24 -17.65
N ASP A 94 11.73 -0.44 -18.06
CA ASP A 94 11.69 -1.44 -19.13
C ASP A 94 10.80 -2.65 -18.76
N PHE A 95 10.73 -2.99 -17.47
CA PHE A 95 9.84 -4.02 -16.96
C PHE A 95 8.36 -3.67 -17.15
N TYR A 96 7.99 -2.39 -16.96
CA TYR A 96 6.59 -1.94 -17.02
C TYR A 96 6.20 -1.28 -18.36
N SER A 97 7.17 -0.98 -19.22
CA SER A 97 6.92 -0.27 -20.49
C SER A 97 7.97 -0.59 -21.55
N SER A 98 7.50 -0.87 -22.77
CA SER A 98 8.36 -1.07 -23.94
C SER A 98 8.83 0.22 -24.61
N ASN A 99 8.29 1.38 -24.23
CA ASN A 99 8.61 2.67 -24.84
C ASN A 99 9.22 3.69 -23.85
N GLY A 100 9.63 3.22 -22.68
CA GLY A 100 10.23 4.07 -21.65
C GLY A 100 9.24 4.95 -20.87
N LYS A 101 7.93 4.80 -21.09
CA LYS A 101 6.88 5.59 -20.43
C LYS A 101 5.79 4.69 -19.86
N ILE A 102 5.55 4.78 -18.56
CA ILE A 102 4.51 4.02 -17.87
C ILE A 102 3.26 4.92 -17.77
N SER A 103 2.17 4.51 -18.42
CA SER A 103 0.87 5.18 -18.31
C SER A 103 0.18 4.84 -16.99
N TYR A 104 -0.78 5.67 -16.55
CA TYR A 104 -1.58 5.37 -15.36
C TYR A 104 -2.28 4.01 -15.44
N ASN A 105 -2.79 3.63 -16.61
CA ASN A 105 -3.44 2.34 -16.82
C ASN A 105 -2.46 1.17 -16.69
N SER A 106 -1.23 1.31 -17.20
CA SER A 106 -0.17 0.30 -17.04
C SER A 106 0.27 0.19 -15.58
N PHE A 107 0.44 1.33 -14.91
CA PHE A 107 0.80 1.43 -13.50
C PHE A 107 -0.27 0.79 -12.61
N LYS A 108 -1.56 1.08 -12.81
CA LYS A 108 -2.63 0.55 -11.98
C LYS A 108 -2.68 -0.99 -12.02
N LYS A 109 -2.47 -1.60 -13.19
CA LYS A 109 -2.49 -3.06 -13.36
C LYS A 109 -1.50 -3.79 -12.47
N THR A 110 -0.41 -3.15 -12.04
CA THR A 110 0.60 -3.77 -11.16
C THR A 110 0.07 -4.04 -9.75
N PHE A 111 -1.01 -3.38 -9.34
CA PHE A 111 -1.65 -3.54 -8.03
C PHE A 111 -2.89 -4.44 -8.06
N ASP A 112 -3.44 -4.69 -9.26
CA ASP A 112 -4.60 -5.56 -9.47
C ASP A 112 -4.19 -7.04 -9.70
N SER A 113 -2.89 -7.37 -9.54
CA SER A 113 -2.29 -8.69 -9.78
C SER A 113 -2.17 -9.54 -8.51
#